data_AF-A0A8T5E372-F1
#
_entry.id   AF-A0A8T5E372-F1
#
_cell.length_a   1.000
_cell.length_b   1.000
_cell.length_c   1.000
_cell.angle_alpha   90.00
_cell.angle_beta   90.00
_cell.angle_gamma   90.00
#
_symmetry.space_group_name_H-M   'P 1'
#
loop_
_entity.id
_entity.type
_entity.pdbx_description
1 polymer ?
#
loop_
_entity_poly.entity_id
_entity_poly.type
_entity_poly.pdbx_seq_one_letter_code
_entity_poly.pdbx_strand_id
1 'polypeptide(L)' 'MSTKKSRPKRQEFEYRTGQHSSQPLMNVLGVPSTNRASFWIYNTQEEAESFISHLRYVCDK' A
#
# COMPACT_ATOMS: atom_id res chain seq x y z
N MET A 1 2.40 -28.82 20.92
CA MET A 1 1.69 -28.61 19.64
C MET A 1 1.92 -27.16 19.22
N SER A 2 2.93 -26.94 18.36
CA SER A 2 3.36 -25.60 17.95
C SER A 2 2.32 -24.98 17.01
N THR A 3 1.64 -23.94 17.47
CA THR A 3 0.68 -23.18 16.67
C THR A 3 1.43 -22.50 15.51
N LYS A 4 1.31 -23.07 14.31
CA LYS A 4 1.81 -22.48 13.07
C LYS A 4 1.17 -21.09 12.91
N LYS A 5 1.90 -20.04 13.30
CA LYS A 5 1.57 -18.65 12.95
C LYS A 5 1.73 -18.57 11.43
N SER A 6 0.63 -18.78 10.71
CA SER A 6 0.57 -18.69 9.25
C SER A 6 1.09 -17.32 8.85
N ARG A 7 2.28 -17.28 8.22
CA ARG A 7 2.82 -16.05 7.64
C ARG A 7 1.75 -15.49 6.69
N PRO A 8 1.41 -14.19 6.77
CA PRO A 8 0.45 -13.61 5.82
C PRO A 8 0.98 -13.87 4.41
N LYS A 9 0.11 -14.38 3.52
CA LYS A 9 0.45 -14.59 2.11
C LYS A 9 0.97 -13.25 1.57
N ARG A 10 2.14 -13.23 0.92
CA ARG A 10 2.61 -12.05 0.19
C ARG A 10 1.60 -11.79 -0.93
N GLN A 11 0.71 -10.82 -0.74
CA GLN A 11 -0.14 -10.33 -1.82
C GLN A 11 0.71 -9.38 -2.65
N GLU A 12 0.88 -9.71 -3.93
CA GLU A 12 1.62 -8.91 -4.90
C GLU A 12 0.73 -7.74 -5.35
N PHE A 13 0.67 -6.71 -4.51
CA PHE A 13 0.16 -5.39 -4.90
C PHE A 13 1.32 -4.54 -5.38
N GLU A 14 1.24 -3.98 -6.58
CA GLU A 14 2.26 -3.07 -7.11
C GLU A 14 1.93 -1.62 -6.72
N TYR A 15 2.77 -1.02 -5.89
CA TYR A 15 2.63 0.37 -5.47
C TYR A 15 4.00 1.06 -5.41
N ARG A 16 4.02 2.37 -5.60
CA ARG A 16 5.25 3.17 -5.53
C ARG A 16 5.40 3.75 -4.13
N THR A 17 6.58 3.61 -3.55
CA THR A 17 6.95 4.22 -2.27
C THR A 17 8.08 5.21 -2.49
N GLY A 18 8.02 6.39 -1.86
CA GLY A 18 9.10 7.39 -1.91
C GLY A 18 8.62 8.82 -2.13
N GLN A 19 9.52 9.68 -2.60
CA GLN A 19 9.26 11.12 -2.82
C GLN A 19 8.72 11.45 -4.22
N HIS A 20 8.49 10.43 -5.06
CA HIS A 20 7.87 10.51 -6.39
C HIS A 20 8.41 11.63 -7.31
N SER A 21 9.73 11.90 -7.26
CA SER A 21 10.36 13.01 -8.00
C SER A 21 9.68 14.37 -7.75
N SER A 22 9.12 14.54 -6.55
CA SER A 22 8.32 15.69 -6.12
C SER A 22 8.81 16.24 -4.77
N GLN A 23 10.12 16.16 -4.49
CA GLN A 23 10.71 16.69 -3.25
C GLN A 23 10.27 18.12 -2.88
N PRO A 24 10.15 19.08 -3.82
CA PRO A 24 9.69 20.42 -3.46
C PRO A 24 8.28 20.43 -2.86
N LEU A 25 7.38 19.61 -3.40
CA LEU A 25 6.00 19.47 -2.92
C LEU A 25 5.94 18.75 -1.57
N MET A 26 6.75 17.70 -1.41
CA MET A 26 6.85 16.93 -0.16
C MET A 26 7.35 17.79 1.00
N ASN A 27 8.28 18.72 0.72
CA ASN A 27 8.79 19.68 1.69
C ASN A 27 7.71 20.67 2.16
N VAL A 28 6.84 21.14 1.26
CA VAL A 28 5.71 22.02 1.63
C VAL A 28 4.66 21.26 2.46
N LEU A 29 4.41 20.00 2.13
CA LEU A 29 3.46 19.14 2.86
C LEU A 29 4.04 18.58 4.17
N GLY A 30 5.33 18.79 4.46
CA GLY A 30 5.98 18.32 5.68
C GLY A 30 6.10 16.80 5.81
N VAL A 31 5.91 16.04 4.72
CA VAL A 31 5.96 14.58 4.74
C VAL A 31 7.22 14.04 4.07
N PRO A 32 7.96 13.10 4.70
CA PRO A 32 9.23 12.60 4.17
C PRO A 32 9.04 11.64 2.98
N SER A 33 7.96 10.87 2.95
CA SER A 33 7.64 9.91 1.89
C SER A 33 6.15 9.61 1.87
N THR A 34 5.64 9.23 0.70
CA THR A 34 4.26 8.79 0.52
C THR A 34 4.22 7.43 -0.16
N ASN A 35 3.18 6.65 0.15
CA ASN A 35 2.82 5.45 -0.60
C ASN A 35 1.72 5.82 -1.59
N ARG A 36 1.94 5.52 -2.87
CA ARG A 36 0.99 5.80 -3.94
C ARG A 36 0.61 4.51 -4.66
N ALA A 37 -0.65 4.12 -4.52
CA ALA A 37 -1.32 3.19 -5.42
C ALA A 37 -1.94 3.99 -6.57
N SER A 38 -1.69 3.57 -7.81
CA SER A 38 -2.22 4.24 -9.01
C SER A 38 -3.04 3.24 -9.80
N PHE A 39 -4.33 3.53 -9.97
CA PHE A 39 -5.26 2.69 -10.73
C PHE A 39 -5.37 3.20 -12.18
N TRP A 40 -5.59 2.28 -13.11
CA TRP A 40 -5.79 2.50 -14.54
C TRP A 40 -6.96 1.66 -15.06
N ILE A 41 -7.36 1.85 -16.32
CA ILE A 41 -8.54 1.23 -16.96
C ILE A 41 -8.59 -0.30 -16.85
N TYR A 42 -7.44 -0.97 -16.68
CA TYR A 42 -7.36 -2.42 -16.54
C TYR A 42 -7.54 -2.94 -15.11
N ASN A 43 -7.74 -2.07 -14.13
CA ASN A 43 -7.92 -2.48 -12.73
C ASN A 43 -9.39 -2.82 -12.46
N THR A 44 -9.60 -3.83 -11.64
CA THR A 44 -10.95 -4.22 -11.19
C THR A 44 -11.28 -3.59 -9.85
N GLN A 45 -12.58 -3.45 -9.56
CA GLN A 45 -13.02 -2.90 -8.28
C GLN A 45 -12.71 -3.87 -7.13
N GLU A 46 -12.79 -5.17 -7.40
CA GLU A 46 -12.47 -6.24 -6.45
C GLU A 46 -11.01 -6.19 -6.00
N GLU A 47 -10.07 -5.87 -6.90
CA GLU A 47 -8.66 -5.65 -6.57
C GLU A 47 -8.47 -4.43 -5.66
N ALA A 48 -9.18 -3.33 -5.91
CA ALA A 48 -9.13 -2.14 -5.08
C ALA A 48 -9.68 -2.41 -3.67
N GLU A 49 -10.79 -3.14 -3.57
CA GLU A 49 -11.38 -3.54 -2.28
C GLU A 49 -10.46 -4.48 -1.50
N SER A 50 -9.84 -5.45 -2.18
CA SER A 50 -8.83 -6.34 -1.60
C SER A 50 -7.63 -5.55 -1.07
N PHE A 51 -7.14 -4.56 -1.83
CA PHE A 51 -6.05 -3.67 -1.40
C PHE A 51 -6.41 -2.85 -0.16
N ILE A 52 -7.61 -2.24 -0.11
CA ILE A 52 -8.07 -1.44 1.02
C ILE A 52 -8.21 -2.31 2.28
N SER A 53 -8.78 -3.51 2.16
CA SER A 53 -8.95 -4.43 3.28
C SER A 53 -7.59 -4.84 3.87
N HIS A 54 -6.59 -5.07 3.01
CA HIS A 54 -5.24 -5.39 3.44
C HIS A 54 -4.55 -4.18 4.10
N LEU A 55 -4.72 -2.97 3.55
CA LEU A 55 -4.19 -1.74 4.15
C LEU A 55 -4.72 -1.52 5.57
N ARG A 56 -6.03 -1.69 5.78
CA ARG A 56 -6.65 -1.61 7.12
C ARG A 56 -6.03 -2.61 8.09
N TYR A 57 -5.87 -3.87 7.66
CA TYR A 57 -5.22 -4.89 8.48
C TYR A 57 -3.79 -4.51 8.87
N VAL A 58 -3.01 -3.86 7.99
CA VAL A 58 -1.64 -3.44 8.28
C VAL A 58 -1.58 -2.19 9.16
N CYS A 59 -2.51 -1.25 9.01
CA CYS A 59 -2.55 -0.02 9.82
C CYS A 59 -3.11 -0.24 11.23
N ASP A 60 -4.05 -1.18 11.41
CA ASP A 60 -4.65 -1.51 12.71
C ASP A 60 -3.80 -2.51 13.51
N LYS A 61 -2.65 -2.93 12.98
CA LYS A 61 -1.66 -3.82 13.59
C LYS A 61 -0.64 -3.05 14.41
#